data_AF-A0A2V7TZL6-F1
#
_entry.id   AF-A0A2V7TZL6-F1
#
_cell.length_a   1.000
_cell.length_b   1.000
_cell.length_c   1.000
_cell.angle_alpha   90.00
_cell.angle_beta   90.00
_cell.angle_gamma   90.00
#
_symmetry.space_group_name_H-M   'P 1'
#
loop_
_entity.id
_entity.type
_entity.pdbx_description
1 polymer ?
#
loop_
_entity_poly.entity_id
_entity_poly.type
_entity_poly.pdbx_seq_one_letter_code
_entity_poly.pdbx_strand_id
1 'polypeptide(L)' 'MRSKKASENHVLVELIESGLEAKEKERARFFELADRLTRAKDSAEQAQLKEELGRLTFGE' A
#
# COMPACT_ATOMS: atom_id res chain seq x y z
N MET A 1 19.37 16.82 -31.17
CA MET A 1 18.24 16.00 -30.67
C MET A 1 18.79 14.88 -29.78
N ARG A 2 19.07 15.13 -28.49
CA ARG A 2 19.43 14.07 -27.51
C ARG A 2 18.70 14.23 -26.17
N SER A 3 18.23 15.44 -25.85
CA SER A 3 17.58 15.76 -24.58
C SER A 3 16.17 15.17 -24.39
N LYS A 4 15.44 14.82 -25.47
CA LYS A 4 14.08 14.25 -25.34
C LYS A 4 14.07 12.79 -24.84
N LYS A 5 14.98 11.95 -25.34
CA LYS A 5 15.08 10.54 -24.91
C LYS A 5 15.51 10.37 -23.45
N ALA A 6 16.37 11.28 -22.95
CA ALA A 6 16.78 11.26 -21.55
C ALA A 6 15.62 11.60 -20.60
N SER A 7 14.72 12.50 -21.03
CA SER A 7 13.53 12.86 -20.26
C SER A 7 12.51 11.72 -20.20
N GLU A 8 12.28 10.99 -21.29
CA GLU A 8 11.33 9.87 -21.32
C GLU A 8 11.77 8.70 -20.42
N ASN A 9 13.06 8.34 -20.45
CA ASN A 9 13.59 7.32 -19.55
C ASN A 9 13.52 7.73 -18.07
N HIS A 10 13.76 9.01 -17.77
CA HIS A 10 13.68 9.52 -16.41
C HIS A 10 12.26 9.42 -15.86
N VAL A 11 11.25 9.81 -16.65
CA VAL A 11 9.83 9.69 -16.26
C VAL A 11 9.44 8.23 -16.01
N LEU A 12 9.92 7.28 -16.82
CA LEU A 12 9.64 5.86 -16.60
C LEU A 12 10.23 5.34 -15.28
N VAL A 13 11.44 5.76 -14.93
CA VAL A 13 12.08 5.40 -13.66
C VAL A 13 11.29 5.95 -12.47
N GLU A 14 10.90 7.23 -12.52
CA GLU A 14 10.10 7.86 -11.46
C GLU A 14 8.76 7.14 -11.26
N LEU A 15 8.11 6.71 -12.34
CA LEU A 15 6.85 5.96 -12.25
C LEU A 15 7.03 4.59 -11.59
N ILE A 16 8.16 3.90 -11.86
CA ILE A 16 8.47 2.61 -11.23
C ILE A 16 8.77 2.80 -9.74
N GLU A 17 9.59 3.79 -9.40
CA GLU A 17 9.91 4.12 -8.01
C GLU A 17 8.66 4.50 -7.22
N SER A 18 7.82 5.37 -7.79
CA SER A 18 6.51 5.73 -7.24
C SER A 18 5.61 4.51 -7.03
N GLY A 19 5.56 3.60 -8.01
CA GLY A 19 4.77 2.37 -7.91
C GLY A 19 5.27 1.44 -6.80
N LEU A 20 6.59 1.31 -6.65
CA LEU A 20 7.20 0.50 -5.59
C LEU A 20 6.95 1.11 -4.21
N GLU A 21 7.12 2.42 -4.06
CA GLU A 21 6.80 3.13 -2.81
C GLU A 21 5.33 2.98 -2.41
N ALA A 22 4.42 3.07 -3.38
CA ALA A 22 3.00 2.88 -3.14
C ALA A 22 2.73 1.45 -2.62
N LYS A 23 3.39 0.44 -3.19
CA LYS A 23 3.27 -0.96 -2.74
C LYS A 23 3.85 -1.20 -1.36
N GLU A 24 4.99 -0.59 -1.02
CA GLU A 24 5.57 -0.67 0.32
C GLU A 24 4.68 0.01 1.37
N LYS A 25 4.07 1.16 1.05
CA LYS A 25 3.10 1.82 1.93
C LYS A 25 1.85 0.98 2.17
N GLU A 26 1.31 0.37 1.13
CA GLU A 26 0.16 -0.53 1.22
C GLU A 26 0.48 -1.75 2.11
N ARG A 27 1.66 -2.35 1.91
CA ARG A 27 2.18 -3.45 2.73
C ARG A 27 2.36 -3.05 4.19
N ALA A 28 2.94 -1.88 4.47
CA ALA A 28 3.12 -1.39 5.84
C ALA A 28 1.77 -1.22 6.55
N ARG A 29 0.77 -0.63 5.87
CA ARG A 29 -0.58 -0.46 6.40
C ARG A 29 -1.27 -1.80 6.69
N PHE A 30 -1.08 -2.79 5.83
CA PHE A 30 -1.59 -4.15 6.07
C PHE A 30 -1.07 -4.72 7.40
N PHE A 31 0.26 -4.67 7.61
CA PHE A 31 0.86 -5.23 8.82
C PHE A 31 0.45 -4.46 10.08
N GLU A 32 0.28 -3.14 10.00
CA GLU A 32 -0.23 -2.34 11.11
C GLU A 32 -1.65 -2.77 11.52
N LEU A 33 -2.55 -2.95 10.54
CA LEU A 33 -3.91 -3.41 10.80
C LEU A 33 -3.95 -4.83 11.37
N ALA A 34 -3.07 -5.72 10.87
CA ALA A 34 -2.95 -7.08 11.39
C ALA A 34 -2.46 -7.09 12.84
N ASP A 35 -1.42 -6.30 13.17
CA ASP A 35 -0.92 -6.18 14.55
C ASP A 35 -2.00 -5.60 15.48
N ARG A 36 -2.71 -4.56 15.06
CA ARG A 36 -3.86 -4.01 15.81
C ARG A 36 -4.94 -5.06 16.05
N LEU A 37 -5.29 -5.86 15.05
CA LEU A 37 -6.29 -6.92 15.20
C LEU A 37 -5.88 -7.96 16.25
N THR A 38 -4.59 -8.32 16.31
CA THR A 38 -4.12 -9.27 17.33
C THR A 38 -4.17 -8.74 18.76
N ARG A 39 -4.13 -7.41 18.94
CA ARG A 39 -4.16 -6.73 20.24
C ARG A 39 -5.56 -6.31 20.67
N ALA A 40 -6.48 -6.15 19.72
CA ALA A 40 -7.86 -5.74 19.97
C ALA A 40 -8.58 -6.78 20.83
N LYS A 41 -9.20 -6.32 21.92
CA LYS A 41 -9.99 -7.15 22.84
C LYS A 41 -11.50 -6.96 22.66
N ASP A 42 -11.89 -5.83 22.09
CA ASP A 42 -13.27 -5.50 21.82
C ASP A 42 -13.74 -6.20 20.53
N SER A 43 -14.90 -6.84 20.60
CA SER A 43 -15.42 -7.63 19.47
C SER A 43 -15.89 -6.74 18.31
N ALA A 44 -16.36 -5.52 18.58
CA ALA A 44 -16.72 -4.57 17.54
C ALA A 44 -15.47 -3.99 16.86
N GLU A 45 -14.43 -3.67 17.62
CA GLU A 45 -13.13 -3.26 17.09
C GLU A 45 -12.52 -4.36 16.21
N GLN A 46 -12.55 -5.62 16.65
CA GLN A 46 -12.08 -6.74 15.84
C GLN A 46 -12.86 -6.90 14.53
N ALA A 47 -14.18 -6.66 14.53
CA ALA A 47 -15.00 -6.75 13.33
C ALA A 47 -14.62 -5.67 12.31
N GLN A 48 -14.43 -4.43 12.77
CA GLN A 48 -14.00 -3.31 11.93
C GLN A 48 -12.61 -3.54 11.34
N LEU A 49 -11.65 -4.01 12.16
CA LEU A 49 -10.30 -4.30 11.69
C LEU A 49 -10.25 -5.45 10.67
N LYS A 50 -11.11 -6.47 10.83
CA LYS A 50 -11.25 -7.56 9.84
C LYS A 50 -11.78 -7.05 8.51
N GLU A 51 -12.79 -6.17 8.54
CA GLU A 51 -13.33 -5.56 7.32
C GLU A 51 -12.29 -4.69 6.61
N GLU A 52 -11.57 -3.85 7.36
CA GLU A 52 -10.52 -3.00 6.80
C GLU A 52 -9.36 -3.81 6.18
N LEU A 53 -8.93 -4.90 6.84
CA LEU A 53 -7.96 -5.84 6.29
C LEU A 53 -8.45 -6.51 5.01
N GLY A 54 -9.72 -6.90 4.96
CA GLY A 54 -10.34 -7.51 3.78
C GLY A 54 -10.30 -6.56 2.58
N ARG A 55 -10.75 -5.31 2.76
CA ARG A 55 -10.75 -4.28 1.72
C ARG A 55 -9.34 -3.99 1.20
N LEU A 56 -8.35 -3.94 2.10
CA LEU A 56 -6.96 -3.67 1.72
C LEU A 56 -6.29 -4.85 1.00
N THR A 57 -6.76 -6.08 1.23
CA THR A 57 -6.17 -7.29 0.63
C THR A 57 -6.81 -7.67 -0.71
N PHE A 58 -8.13 -7.57 -0.78
CA PHE A 58 -8.90 -8.11 -1.91
C PHE A 58 -9.48 -7.01 -2.82
N GLY A 59 -9.43 -5.75 -2.39
CA GLY A 59 -10.22 -4.69 -3.01
C GLY A 59 -11.73 -4.90 -2.79
N GLU A 60 -12.53 -3.92 -3.20
CA GLU A 60 -13.97 -4.14 -3.44
C GLU A 60 -14.19 -4.94 -4.73
#